data_AF-A0A524C4E4-F1
#
_entry.id   AF-A0A524C4E4-F1
#
_cell.length_a   1.000
_cell.length_b   1.000
_cell.length_c   1.000
_cell.angle_alpha   90.00
_cell.angle_beta   90.00
_cell.angle_gamma   90.00
#
_symmetry.space_group_name_H-M   'P 1'
#
loop_
_entity.id
_entity.type
_entity.pdbx_description
1 polymer ?
#
loop_
_entity_poly.entity_id
_entity_poly.type
_entity_poly.pdbx_seq_one_letter_code
_entity_poly.pdbx_strand_id
1 'polypeptide(L)'
;MDNNKYQLDAFNNNLFGWVDSFKTNKINGEFSLIRGKKKPSLYGICDMVFNLFITKSIKNFLEIHENESNEIWIKKIQSYQDPKTGWFKDSYLNYKFRSPLTGQWEHATAFAISALKLLEATPKYELEITKSLDTKEKVERWLRKVPEWGFFFWPGSHRGGGIGAIYATLGEKYYPNEYFFDWYFDWLDKNADPEVGFWRLGWIHKFINRLTKHELGGSIHYYWIYEFMNRPIPYPEKVIDSTLQLQNNLGLWDNNVSYCIDLDAIFSLLRCQNQLNGYRNKDIENAVRKYLDYTIPSLNDNDFLFKYYSSTHKLTGCLGAIAEIDKFFPELFDSSVKLIQSLDITPWI
;
A
#
# COMPACT_ATOMS: atom_id res chain seq x y z
N MET A 1 18.36 25.70 13.56
CA MET A 1 17.41 24.79 12.90
C MET A 1 16.59 24.21 14.03
N ASP A 2 15.29 24.47 14.04
CA ASP A 2 14.44 24.21 15.19
C ASP A 2 14.51 22.74 15.62
N ASN A 3 14.87 22.54 16.90
CA ASN A 3 14.98 21.25 17.58
C ASN A 3 13.61 20.59 17.82
N ASN A 4 12.56 20.98 17.09
CA ASN A 4 11.22 20.47 17.30
C ASN A 4 11.04 19.19 16.50
N LYS A 5 11.04 18.08 17.22
CA LYS A 5 10.69 16.77 16.69
C LYS A 5 9.19 16.69 16.40
N TYR A 6 8.81 15.94 15.37
CA TYR A 6 7.41 15.73 15.03
C TYR A 6 6.72 14.81 16.05
N GLN A 7 5.46 15.12 16.38
CA GLN A 7 4.64 14.42 17.37
C GLN A 7 3.26 14.09 16.78
N LEU A 8 2.64 12.99 17.25
CA LEU A 8 1.31 12.54 16.82
C LEU A 8 0.32 12.44 17.99
N ASP A 9 0.54 13.17 19.09
CA ASP A 9 -0.23 13.00 20.32
C ASP A 9 -1.72 13.28 20.12
N ALA A 10 -2.07 14.36 19.42
CA ALA A 10 -3.47 14.70 19.13
C ALA A 10 -4.10 13.67 18.19
N PHE A 11 -3.38 13.24 17.16
CA PHE A 11 -3.84 12.16 16.28
C PHE A 11 -4.11 10.86 17.07
N ASN A 12 -3.16 10.42 17.91
CA ASN A 12 -3.27 9.20 18.70
C ASN A 12 -4.48 9.24 19.65
N ASN A 13 -4.73 10.40 20.29
CA ASN A 13 -5.90 10.59 21.16
C ASN A 13 -7.24 10.52 20.39
N ASN A 14 -7.24 10.81 19.09
CA ASN A 14 -8.44 10.83 18.25
C ASN A 14 -8.59 9.57 17.38
N LEU A 15 -7.57 8.72 17.27
CA LEU A 15 -7.55 7.55 16.38
C LEU A 15 -8.73 6.61 16.63
N PHE A 16 -9.04 6.29 17.89
CA PHE A 16 -10.12 5.36 18.20
C PHE A 16 -11.49 5.95 17.88
N GLY A 17 -11.71 7.24 18.18
CA GLY A 17 -12.92 7.95 17.77
C GLY A 17 -13.06 8.02 16.24
N TRP A 18 -11.94 8.13 15.52
CA TRP A 18 -11.94 8.06 14.06
C TRP A 18 -12.32 6.66 13.58
N VAL A 19 -11.73 5.59 14.12
CA VAL A 19 -12.07 4.18 13.81
C VAL A 19 -13.56 3.91 14.05
N ASP A 20 -14.08 4.32 15.21
CA ASP A 20 -15.47 4.12 15.59
C ASP A 20 -16.45 4.80 14.64
N SER A 21 -16.05 5.92 14.04
CA SER A 21 -16.90 6.65 13.10
C SER A 21 -17.22 5.87 11.82
N PHE A 22 -16.52 4.77 11.54
CA PHE A 22 -16.76 3.89 10.40
C PHE A 22 -17.59 2.64 10.71
N LYS A 23 -17.91 2.37 12.00
CA LYS A 23 -18.75 1.22 12.39
C LYS A 23 -20.16 1.36 11.80
N THR A 24 -20.69 0.27 11.24
CA THR A 24 -21.91 0.35 10.40
C THR A 24 -23.22 0.22 11.17
N ASN A 25 -23.35 -0.72 12.12
CA ASN A 25 -24.62 -0.99 12.82
C ASN A 25 -24.46 -1.68 14.21
N LYS A 26 -23.43 -1.32 15.00
CA LYS A 26 -23.11 -1.98 16.29
C LYS A 26 -22.79 -3.49 16.21
N ILE A 27 -22.63 -4.03 15.00
CA ILE A 27 -22.15 -5.40 14.79
C ILE A 27 -20.63 -5.35 14.82
N ASN A 28 -20.03 -6.19 15.66
CA ASN A 28 -18.58 -6.24 15.85
C ASN A 28 -17.88 -6.65 14.55
N GLY A 29 -16.72 -6.05 14.28
CA GLY A 29 -15.96 -6.26 13.05
C GLY A 29 -16.58 -5.64 11.79
N GLU A 30 -17.71 -4.93 11.87
CA GLU A 30 -18.35 -4.32 10.70
C GLU A 30 -17.98 -2.84 10.52
N PHE A 31 -17.04 -2.60 9.61
CA PHE A 31 -16.60 -1.27 9.22
C PHE A 31 -16.96 -0.96 7.76
N SER A 32 -17.43 0.26 7.54
CA SER A 32 -17.64 0.82 6.21
C SER A 32 -16.34 1.42 5.66
N LEU A 33 -16.17 1.41 4.34
CA LEU A 33 -15.07 2.10 3.67
C LEU A 33 -15.20 3.63 3.77
N ILE A 34 -16.44 4.13 3.76
CA ILE A 34 -16.73 5.57 3.77
C ILE A 34 -17.51 5.90 5.02
N ARG A 35 -17.04 6.92 5.75
CA ARG A 35 -17.62 7.30 7.03
C ARG A 35 -19.11 7.61 6.91
N GLY A 36 -19.88 7.17 7.91
CA GLY A 36 -21.32 7.38 7.98
C GLY A 36 -22.14 6.52 7.00
N LYS A 37 -21.51 5.63 6.23
CA LYS A 37 -22.23 4.61 5.47
C LYS A 37 -22.53 3.41 6.35
N LYS A 38 -23.70 2.80 6.14
CA LYS A 38 -24.19 1.65 6.92
C LYS A 38 -23.81 0.29 6.33
N LYS A 39 -23.09 0.26 5.19
CA LYS A 39 -22.75 -0.99 4.51
C LYS A 39 -21.30 -1.37 4.87
N PRO A 40 -21.07 -2.54 5.49
CA PRO A 40 -19.72 -3.00 5.75
C PRO A 40 -19.00 -3.37 4.44
N SER A 41 -17.69 -3.25 4.46
CA SER A 41 -16.84 -3.52 3.31
C SER A 41 -15.58 -4.25 3.73
N LEU A 42 -15.04 -5.06 2.82
CA LEU A 42 -13.75 -5.72 3.02
C LEU A 42 -12.64 -4.70 3.30
N TYR A 43 -12.57 -3.62 2.49
CA TYR A 43 -11.57 -2.56 2.69
C TYR A 43 -11.74 -1.88 4.04
N GLY A 44 -12.99 -1.57 4.44
CA GLY A 44 -13.26 -0.97 5.75
C GLY A 44 -12.63 -1.75 6.90
N ILE A 45 -12.85 -3.07 6.99
CA ILE A 45 -12.25 -3.87 8.07
C ILE A 45 -10.73 -4.05 7.91
N CYS A 46 -10.22 -4.28 6.68
CA CYS A 46 -8.79 -4.44 6.46
C CYS A 46 -8.01 -3.15 6.77
N ASP A 47 -8.53 -1.99 6.38
CA ASP A 47 -7.93 -0.70 6.70
C ASP A 47 -7.89 -0.46 8.21
N MET A 48 -8.90 -0.89 8.98
CA MET A 48 -8.82 -0.80 10.46
C MET A 48 -7.67 -1.62 11.02
N VAL A 49 -7.47 -2.84 10.49
CA VAL A 49 -6.31 -3.67 10.85
C VAL A 49 -5.03 -2.92 10.56
N PHE A 50 -4.83 -2.39 9.35
CA PHE A 50 -3.61 -1.66 9.02
C PHE A 50 -3.40 -0.42 9.87
N ASN A 51 -4.41 0.46 9.99
CA ASN A 51 -4.29 1.71 10.73
C ASN A 51 -3.94 1.47 12.20
N LEU A 52 -4.56 0.47 12.83
CA LEU A 52 -4.28 0.10 14.22
C LEU A 52 -2.98 -0.71 14.37
N PHE A 53 -2.60 -1.51 13.37
CA PHE A 53 -1.37 -2.28 13.40
C PHE A 53 -0.14 -1.36 13.29
N ILE A 54 -0.14 -0.46 12.31
CA ILE A 54 0.93 0.51 12.06
C ILE A 54 1.17 1.37 13.31
N THR A 55 0.10 1.74 14.01
CA THR A 55 0.15 2.56 15.24
C THR A 55 0.32 1.74 16.52
N LYS A 56 0.56 0.42 16.43
CA LYS A 56 0.69 -0.50 17.58
C LYS A 56 -0.49 -0.46 18.56
N SER A 57 -1.67 -0.16 18.04
CA SER A 57 -2.86 0.18 18.85
C SER A 57 -3.98 -0.86 18.79
N ILE A 58 -3.84 -1.96 18.02
CA ILE A 58 -4.86 -3.03 17.97
C ILE A 58 -5.21 -3.54 19.36
N LYS A 59 -4.21 -3.92 20.16
CA LYS A 59 -4.44 -4.48 21.50
C LYS A 59 -5.25 -3.52 22.39
N ASN A 60 -4.79 -2.28 22.50
CA ASN A 60 -5.45 -1.25 23.29
C ASN A 60 -6.87 -0.95 22.78
N PHE A 61 -7.07 -0.94 21.45
CA PHE A 61 -8.40 -0.75 20.87
C PHE A 61 -9.36 -1.86 21.26
N LEU A 62 -8.92 -3.13 21.20
CA LEU A 62 -9.73 -4.29 21.55
C LEU A 62 -10.00 -4.38 23.06
N GLU A 63 -9.06 -3.97 23.92
CA GLU A 63 -9.26 -3.91 25.37
C GLU A 63 -10.35 -2.90 25.77
N ILE A 64 -10.40 -1.75 25.09
CA ILE A 64 -11.45 -0.74 25.31
C ILE A 64 -12.80 -1.18 24.73
N HIS A 65 -12.77 -1.95 23.65
CA HIS A 65 -13.95 -2.45 22.96
C HIS A 65 -14.16 -3.93 23.25
N GLU A 66 -14.62 -4.26 24.46
CA GLU A 66 -14.77 -5.66 24.94
C GLU A 66 -15.58 -6.60 24.02
N ASN A 67 -16.39 -6.04 23.12
CA ASN A 67 -17.19 -6.80 22.16
C ASN A 67 -16.43 -7.09 20.84
N GLU A 68 -15.30 -6.44 20.59
CA GLU A 68 -14.42 -6.66 19.45
C GLU A 68 -13.33 -7.67 19.82
N SER A 69 -12.91 -8.49 18.86
CA SER A 69 -11.78 -9.40 19.04
C SER A 69 -11.10 -9.69 17.70
N ASN A 70 -9.84 -10.11 17.76
CA ASN A 70 -9.11 -10.56 16.56
C ASN A 70 -9.88 -11.67 15.84
N GLU A 71 -10.46 -12.63 16.57
CA GLU A 71 -11.22 -13.74 15.98
C GLU A 71 -12.46 -13.26 15.23
N ILE A 72 -13.15 -12.23 15.74
CA ILE A 72 -14.29 -11.62 15.05
C ILE A 72 -13.83 -10.97 13.75
N TRP A 73 -12.73 -10.21 13.79
CA TRP A 73 -12.19 -9.51 12.62
C TRP A 73 -11.69 -10.47 11.56
N ILE A 74 -10.96 -11.51 11.96
CA ILE A 74 -10.50 -12.61 11.10
C ILE A 74 -11.69 -13.27 10.41
N LYS A 75 -12.71 -13.69 11.18
CA LYS A 75 -13.92 -14.32 10.62
C LYS A 75 -14.64 -13.39 9.66
N LYS A 76 -14.70 -12.09 9.96
CA LYS A 76 -15.32 -11.10 9.08
C LYS A 76 -14.56 -10.94 7.77
N ILE A 77 -13.24 -10.78 7.81
CA ILE A 77 -12.40 -10.71 6.61
C ILE A 77 -12.57 -11.99 5.77
N GLN A 78 -12.45 -13.17 6.38
CA GLN A 78 -12.64 -14.47 5.71
C GLN A 78 -14.05 -14.65 5.12
N SER A 79 -15.08 -13.97 5.65
CA SER A 79 -16.45 -14.04 5.11
C SER A 79 -16.59 -13.40 3.73
N TYR A 80 -15.65 -12.52 3.33
CA TYR A 80 -15.59 -11.96 1.98
C TYR A 80 -14.89 -12.87 0.97
N GLN A 81 -14.37 -14.01 1.41
CA GLN A 81 -13.70 -14.98 0.56
C GLN A 81 -14.72 -15.89 -0.14
N ASP A 82 -14.63 -15.95 -1.46
CA ASP A 82 -15.45 -16.82 -2.30
C ASP A 82 -15.01 -18.29 -2.11
N PRO A 83 -15.91 -19.21 -1.70
CA PRO A 83 -15.54 -20.59 -1.38
C PRO A 83 -15.20 -21.45 -2.60
N LYS A 84 -15.58 -21.01 -3.81
CA LYS A 84 -15.27 -21.75 -5.04
C LYS A 84 -13.91 -21.34 -5.58
N THR A 85 -13.69 -20.03 -5.67
CA THR A 85 -12.53 -19.45 -6.35
C THR A 85 -11.39 -19.05 -5.41
N GLY A 86 -11.68 -18.94 -4.11
CA GLY A 86 -10.77 -18.43 -3.09
C GLY A 86 -10.58 -16.91 -3.10
N TRP A 87 -11.05 -16.20 -4.13
CA TRP A 87 -10.88 -14.75 -4.24
C TRP A 87 -11.66 -13.99 -3.17
N PHE A 88 -11.06 -12.93 -2.63
CA PHE A 88 -11.77 -11.99 -1.78
C PHE A 88 -12.52 -10.97 -2.63
N LYS A 89 -13.81 -10.80 -2.37
CA LYS A 89 -14.69 -9.91 -3.14
C LYS A 89 -15.36 -8.93 -2.20
N ASP A 90 -15.12 -7.63 -2.42
CA ASP A 90 -15.87 -6.59 -1.73
C ASP A 90 -17.16 -6.26 -2.50
N SER A 91 -18.23 -5.99 -1.75
CA SER A 91 -19.55 -5.68 -2.27
C SER A 91 -19.70 -4.21 -2.74
N TYR A 92 -18.64 -3.40 -2.60
CA TYR A 92 -18.58 -2.03 -3.14
C TYR A 92 -18.10 -2.06 -4.60
N LEU A 93 -19.06 -2.11 -5.51
CA LEU A 93 -18.88 -1.92 -6.96
C LEU A 93 -18.41 -0.50 -7.35
N ASN A 94 -18.51 0.48 -6.45
CA ASN A 94 -18.35 1.92 -6.77
C ASN A 94 -17.11 2.55 -6.13
N TYR A 95 -15.91 2.11 -6.53
CA TYR A 95 -14.77 3.03 -6.59
C TYR A 95 -14.40 3.22 -8.05
N LYS A 96 -14.27 4.49 -8.46
CA LYS A 96 -14.56 5.05 -9.79
C LYS A 96 -13.88 4.44 -11.03
N PHE A 97 -13.00 3.44 -10.90
CA PHE A 97 -12.31 2.79 -12.03
C PHE A 97 -12.04 1.29 -11.77
N ARG A 98 -12.98 0.60 -11.14
CA ARG A 98 -12.86 -0.84 -10.84
C ARG A 98 -13.50 -1.66 -11.97
N SER A 99 -12.68 -2.05 -12.94
CA SER A 99 -13.04 -3.03 -13.98
C SER A 99 -12.33 -4.36 -13.66
N PRO A 100 -12.90 -5.53 -13.99
CA PRO A 100 -12.14 -6.78 -14.03
C PRO A 100 -10.86 -6.68 -14.88
N LEU A 101 -10.81 -5.70 -15.79
CA LEU A 101 -9.65 -5.39 -16.63
C LEU A 101 -8.48 -4.72 -15.87
N THR A 102 -8.68 -4.26 -14.64
CA THR A 102 -7.69 -3.51 -13.83
C THR A 102 -7.35 -4.22 -12.51
N GLY A 103 -7.41 -5.54 -12.44
CA GLY A 103 -6.85 -6.30 -11.31
C GLY A 103 -7.55 -6.11 -9.95
N GLN A 104 -8.86 -5.82 -9.93
CA GLN A 104 -9.56 -5.49 -8.69
C GLN A 104 -9.59 -6.65 -7.67
N TRP A 105 -9.72 -7.88 -8.14
CA TRP A 105 -9.79 -9.05 -7.27
C TRP A 105 -8.43 -9.38 -6.68
N GLU A 106 -7.38 -9.17 -7.47
CA GLU A 106 -5.98 -9.27 -7.10
C GLU A 106 -5.65 -8.28 -5.99
N HIS A 107 -5.98 -6.99 -6.15
CA HIS A 107 -5.81 -5.98 -5.11
C HIS A 107 -6.60 -6.36 -3.83
N ALA A 108 -7.91 -6.62 -3.95
CA ALA A 108 -8.73 -6.95 -2.78
C ALA A 108 -8.23 -8.18 -2.02
N THR A 109 -7.69 -9.16 -2.75
CA THR A 109 -7.16 -10.39 -2.18
C THR A 109 -5.79 -10.20 -1.57
N ALA A 110 -4.86 -9.50 -2.24
CA ALA A 110 -3.57 -9.13 -1.69
C ALA A 110 -3.72 -8.36 -0.37
N PHE A 111 -4.63 -7.38 -0.35
CA PHE A 111 -4.93 -6.56 0.82
C PHE A 111 -5.54 -7.37 1.97
N ALA A 112 -6.51 -8.25 1.68
CA ALA A 112 -7.15 -9.08 2.69
C ALA A 112 -6.22 -10.14 3.29
N ILE A 113 -5.39 -10.79 2.45
CA ILE A 113 -4.40 -11.78 2.91
C ILE A 113 -3.37 -11.09 3.80
N SER A 114 -2.92 -9.89 3.41
CA SER A 114 -2.00 -9.09 4.22
C SER A 114 -2.62 -8.70 5.57
N ALA A 115 -3.88 -8.24 5.59
CA ALA A 115 -4.57 -7.96 6.85
C ALA A 115 -4.70 -9.22 7.73
N LEU A 116 -5.02 -10.37 7.15
CA LEU A 116 -5.03 -11.65 7.88
C LEU A 116 -3.65 -12.00 8.43
N LYS A 117 -2.58 -11.79 7.64
CA LYS A 117 -1.19 -12.02 8.04
C LYS A 117 -0.81 -11.16 9.26
N LEU A 118 -1.20 -9.88 9.27
CA LEU A 118 -1.01 -8.97 10.40
C LEU A 118 -1.79 -9.38 11.66
N LEU A 119 -2.89 -10.10 11.49
CA LEU A 119 -3.67 -10.72 12.57
C LEU A 119 -3.24 -12.17 12.87
N GLU A 120 -2.11 -12.62 12.34
CA GLU A 120 -1.58 -13.98 12.51
C GLU A 120 -2.55 -15.09 12.03
N ALA A 121 -3.34 -14.78 11.01
CA ALA A 121 -4.33 -15.68 10.41
C ALA A 121 -4.03 -15.96 8.92
N THR A 122 -4.75 -16.93 8.36
CA THR A 122 -4.66 -17.30 6.94
C THR A 122 -6.02 -17.22 6.26
N PRO A 123 -6.06 -17.21 4.91
CA PRO A 123 -7.31 -17.41 4.17
C PRO A 123 -7.99 -18.73 4.55
N LYS A 124 -9.31 -18.77 4.40
CA LYS A 124 -10.15 -19.92 4.74
C LYS A 124 -10.23 -20.94 3.60
N TYR A 125 -10.22 -20.46 2.36
CA TYR A 125 -10.31 -21.27 1.15
C TYR A 125 -9.04 -21.14 0.30
N GLU A 126 -8.73 -22.16 -0.48
CA GLU A 126 -7.60 -22.14 -1.42
C GLU A 126 -7.89 -21.23 -2.61
N LEU A 127 -6.86 -20.55 -3.13
CA LEU A 127 -6.97 -19.65 -4.28
C LEU A 127 -6.82 -20.43 -5.59
N GLU A 128 -7.77 -20.27 -6.51
CA GLU A 128 -7.71 -20.90 -7.85
C GLU A 128 -6.67 -20.27 -8.80
N ILE A 129 -5.92 -19.27 -8.34
CA ILE A 129 -4.84 -18.58 -9.09
C ILE A 129 -3.69 -19.55 -9.44
N THR A 130 -3.55 -20.62 -8.66
CA THR A 130 -2.31 -21.37 -8.45
C THR A 130 -1.79 -22.18 -9.64
N LYS A 131 -2.55 -22.41 -10.72
CA LYS A 131 -2.16 -23.44 -11.72
C LYS A 131 -1.72 -22.95 -13.10
N SER A 132 -1.93 -21.68 -13.43
CA SER A 132 -1.80 -21.22 -14.83
C SER A 132 -0.48 -20.51 -15.19
N LEU A 133 0.36 -20.19 -14.19
CA LEU A 133 1.61 -19.44 -14.33
C LEU A 133 2.83 -20.33 -14.02
N ASP A 134 2.80 -21.56 -14.53
CA ASP A 134 3.74 -22.66 -14.25
C ASP A 134 4.95 -22.72 -15.21
N THR A 135 5.04 -21.84 -16.20
CA THR A 135 6.19 -21.74 -17.12
C THR A 135 6.61 -20.29 -17.36
N LYS A 136 7.88 -20.07 -17.72
CA LYS A 136 8.44 -18.75 -18.05
C LYS A 136 7.62 -18.02 -19.12
N GLU A 137 7.28 -18.70 -20.20
CA GLU A 137 6.51 -18.10 -21.32
C GLU A 137 5.12 -17.67 -20.87
N LYS A 138 4.49 -18.42 -19.96
CA LYS A 138 3.16 -18.08 -19.42
C LYS A 138 3.24 -16.86 -18.51
N VAL A 139 4.26 -16.77 -17.64
CA VAL A 139 4.52 -15.59 -16.79
C VAL A 139 4.80 -14.36 -17.63
N GLU A 140 5.74 -14.43 -18.58
CA GLU A 140 6.08 -13.28 -19.44
C GLU A 140 4.88 -12.82 -20.28
N ARG A 141 4.14 -13.77 -20.88
CA ARG A 141 2.93 -13.46 -21.66
C ARG A 141 1.85 -12.83 -20.79
N TRP A 142 1.73 -13.28 -19.54
CA TRP A 142 0.80 -12.69 -18.58
C TRP A 142 1.23 -11.26 -18.23
N LEU A 143 2.50 -11.00 -17.89
CA LEU A 143 3.01 -9.65 -17.59
C LEU A 143 2.83 -8.70 -18.77
N ARG A 144 3.06 -9.13 -20.01
CA ARG A 144 2.89 -8.29 -21.22
C ARG A 144 1.45 -7.81 -21.49
N LYS A 145 0.42 -8.37 -20.86
CA LYS A 145 -0.97 -8.00 -21.19
C LYS A 145 -1.26 -6.54 -20.85
N VAL A 146 -1.90 -5.87 -21.80
CA VAL A 146 -2.46 -4.51 -21.67
C VAL A 146 -3.86 -4.58 -21.03
N PRO A 147 -4.34 -3.51 -20.35
CA PRO A 147 -3.87 -2.12 -20.38
C PRO A 147 -2.86 -1.73 -19.29
N GLU A 148 -2.34 -2.70 -18.54
CA GLU A 148 -1.47 -2.52 -17.36
C GLU A 148 -0.30 -1.57 -17.56
N TRP A 149 0.27 -1.42 -18.75
CA TRP A 149 1.46 -0.60 -18.92
C TRP A 149 1.22 0.76 -19.59
N GLY A 150 -0.04 1.08 -19.89
CA GLY A 150 -0.42 2.29 -20.62
C GLY A 150 -1.11 3.33 -19.73
N PHE A 151 -2.17 3.94 -20.27
CA PHE A 151 -2.96 4.96 -19.57
C PHE A 151 -3.50 4.51 -18.21
N PHE A 152 -3.68 3.20 -18.03
CA PHE A 152 -4.16 2.59 -16.81
C PHE A 152 -3.04 1.99 -15.97
N PHE A 153 -1.81 2.52 -16.01
CA PHE A 153 -0.68 1.86 -15.32
C PHE A 153 -0.92 1.66 -13.83
N TRP A 154 -1.22 2.73 -13.11
CA TRP A 154 -1.53 2.64 -11.70
C TRP A 154 -2.69 1.67 -11.38
N PRO A 155 -3.92 1.81 -11.92
CA PRO A 155 -4.98 0.84 -11.60
C PRO A 155 -4.73 -0.55 -12.20
N GLY A 156 -4.03 -0.68 -13.32
CA GLY A 156 -3.79 -1.94 -14.02
C GLY A 156 -2.70 -2.79 -13.37
N SER A 157 -1.72 -2.15 -12.75
CA SER A 157 -0.63 -2.81 -12.02
C SER A 157 -1.12 -3.63 -10.82
N HIS A 158 -2.34 -3.41 -10.34
CA HIS A 158 -2.99 -4.31 -9.38
C HIS A 158 -3.05 -5.76 -9.85
N ARG A 159 -3.06 -6.01 -11.16
CA ARG A 159 -3.01 -7.37 -11.70
C ARG A 159 -1.62 -7.99 -11.50
N GLY A 160 -0.60 -7.35 -12.10
CA GLY A 160 0.80 -7.81 -12.04
C GLY A 160 1.37 -7.82 -10.62
N GLY A 161 1.23 -6.70 -9.92
CA GLY A 161 1.63 -6.55 -8.54
C GLY A 161 0.78 -7.41 -7.61
N GLY A 162 -0.56 -7.39 -7.73
CA GLY A 162 -1.46 -8.10 -6.81
C GLY A 162 -1.21 -9.60 -6.76
N ILE A 163 -1.00 -10.25 -7.91
CA ILE A 163 -0.63 -11.67 -7.95
C ILE A 163 0.72 -11.92 -7.27
N GLY A 164 1.73 -11.09 -7.56
CA GLY A 164 3.04 -11.23 -6.92
C GLY A 164 2.96 -11.04 -5.41
N ALA A 165 2.22 -10.03 -4.93
CA ALA A 165 1.98 -9.78 -3.51
C ALA A 165 1.25 -10.96 -2.82
N ILE A 166 0.22 -11.51 -3.46
CA ILE A 166 -0.49 -12.70 -2.97
C ILE A 166 0.48 -13.87 -2.79
N TYR A 167 1.27 -14.21 -3.80
CA TYR A 167 2.22 -15.31 -3.70
C TYR A 167 3.30 -15.04 -2.66
N ALA A 168 3.91 -13.85 -2.67
CA ALA A 168 4.93 -13.45 -1.71
C ALA A 168 4.44 -13.60 -0.26
N THR A 169 3.21 -13.14 0.02
CA THR A 169 2.62 -13.22 1.37
C THR A 169 2.32 -14.65 1.81
N LEU A 170 1.82 -15.48 0.89
CA LEU A 170 1.44 -16.87 1.19
C LEU A 170 2.66 -17.80 1.30
N GLY A 171 3.75 -17.47 0.61
CA GLY A 171 5.03 -18.19 0.64
C GLY A 171 5.16 -19.29 -0.42
N GLU A 172 6.38 -19.82 -0.55
CA GLU A 172 6.85 -20.70 -1.63
C GLU A 172 5.95 -21.90 -1.92
N LYS A 173 5.33 -22.48 -0.90
CA LYS A 173 4.43 -23.64 -1.05
C LYS A 173 3.20 -23.37 -1.93
N TYR A 174 2.87 -22.10 -2.19
CA TYR A 174 1.75 -21.69 -3.04
C TYR A 174 2.18 -21.23 -4.42
N TYR A 175 3.48 -21.22 -4.71
CA TYR A 175 3.94 -20.78 -6.03
C TYR A 175 3.48 -21.78 -7.09
N PRO A 176 3.05 -21.30 -8.27
CA PRO A 176 2.65 -22.16 -9.37
C PRO A 176 3.84 -22.99 -9.91
N ASN A 177 5.05 -22.52 -9.65
CA ASN A 177 6.32 -23.15 -9.95
C ASN A 177 7.39 -22.53 -9.04
N GLU A 178 8.40 -23.30 -8.62
CA GLU A 178 9.50 -22.81 -7.77
C GLU A 178 10.28 -21.63 -8.39
N TYR A 179 10.37 -21.57 -9.72
CA TYR A 179 11.05 -20.49 -10.45
C TYR A 179 10.15 -19.30 -10.80
N PHE A 180 8.92 -19.23 -10.28
CA PHE A 180 7.97 -18.18 -10.64
C PHE A 180 8.55 -16.76 -10.46
N PHE A 181 9.14 -16.47 -9.30
CA PHE A 181 9.67 -15.14 -9.01
C PHE A 181 10.92 -14.81 -9.83
N ASP A 182 11.74 -15.81 -10.19
CA ASP A 182 12.87 -15.60 -11.10
C ASP A 182 12.38 -15.11 -12.46
N TRP A 183 11.36 -15.78 -13.03
CA TRP A 183 10.79 -15.37 -14.31
C TRP A 183 10.07 -14.02 -14.24
N TYR A 184 9.41 -13.75 -13.11
CA TYR A 184 8.70 -12.51 -12.84
C TYR A 184 9.67 -11.31 -12.80
N PHE A 185 10.74 -11.41 -11.99
CA PHE A 185 11.75 -10.37 -11.86
C PHE A 185 12.62 -10.24 -13.10
N ASP A 186 13.05 -11.35 -13.72
CA ASP A 186 13.79 -11.32 -15.00
C ASP A 186 13.07 -10.46 -16.06
N TRP A 187 11.76 -10.65 -16.17
CA TRP A 187 10.96 -9.88 -17.13
C TRP A 187 10.88 -8.41 -16.71
N LEU A 188 10.60 -8.12 -15.43
CA LEU A 188 10.49 -6.76 -14.94
C LEU A 188 11.80 -5.99 -15.08
N ASP A 189 12.93 -6.56 -14.65
CA ASP A 189 14.26 -5.96 -14.74
C ASP A 189 14.64 -5.63 -16.19
N LYS A 190 14.39 -6.57 -17.11
CA LYS A 190 14.67 -6.38 -18.54
C LYS A 190 13.86 -5.25 -19.17
N ASN A 191 12.68 -4.95 -18.62
CA ASN A 191 11.74 -3.98 -19.17
C ASN A 191 11.68 -2.68 -18.35
N ALA A 192 12.45 -2.55 -17.26
CA ALA A 192 12.55 -1.31 -16.50
C ALA A 192 13.22 -0.23 -17.37
N ASP A 193 12.73 1.00 -17.28
CA ASP A 193 13.23 2.10 -18.10
C ASP A 193 14.44 2.76 -17.43
N PRO A 194 15.65 2.69 -18.03
CA PRO A 194 16.86 3.24 -17.43
C PRO A 194 16.87 4.78 -17.39
N GLU A 195 15.96 5.48 -18.05
CA GLU A 195 15.92 6.94 -18.01
C GLU A 195 15.15 7.48 -16.81
N VAL A 196 14.12 6.75 -16.36
CA VAL A 196 13.20 7.20 -15.30
C VAL A 196 13.09 6.23 -14.12
N GLY A 197 13.65 5.03 -14.22
CA GLY A 197 13.58 3.99 -13.18
C GLY A 197 12.26 3.21 -13.15
N PHE A 198 11.15 3.81 -13.59
CA PHE A 198 9.83 3.19 -13.71
C PHE A 198 9.63 2.36 -15.00
N TRP A 199 8.47 1.73 -15.16
CA TRP A 199 8.11 1.04 -16.40
C TRP A 199 7.26 1.92 -17.34
N ARG A 200 7.83 2.31 -18.48
CA ARG A 200 7.15 3.09 -19.52
C ARG A 200 6.82 2.26 -20.77
N LEU A 201 6.20 1.09 -20.59
CA LEU A 201 5.98 0.13 -21.69
C LEU A 201 4.76 0.42 -22.57
N GLY A 202 3.86 1.30 -22.12
CA GLY A 202 2.67 1.69 -22.88
C GLY A 202 2.99 2.48 -24.15
N TRP A 203 2.15 2.29 -25.17
CA TRP A 203 2.27 3.01 -26.46
C TRP A 203 2.33 4.54 -26.31
N ILE A 204 1.63 5.10 -25.31
CA ILE A 204 1.62 6.55 -25.04
C ILE A 204 3.01 7.09 -24.70
N HIS A 205 3.85 6.31 -24.01
CA HIS A 205 5.20 6.71 -23.64
C HIS A 205 6.15 6.82 -24.84
N LYS A 206 5.79 6.20 -25.98
CA LYS A 206 6.54 6.35 -27.23
C LYS A 206 6.34 7.72 -27.88
N PHE A 207 5.22 8.39 -27.59
CA PHE A 207 4.84 9.66 -28.20
C PHE A 207 4.91 10.82 -27.22
N ILE A 208 4.80 10.55 -25.92
CA ILE A 208 4.76 11.55 -24.87
C ILE A 208 5.77 11.14 -23.80
N ASN A 209 6.87 11.88 -23.73
CA ASN A 209 7.82 11.79 -22.63
C ASN A 209 7.26 12.51 -21.40
N ARG A 210 6.21 11.95 -20.79
CA ARG A 210 5.55 12.50 -19.61
C ARG A 210 5.72 11.53 -18.44
N LEU A 211 6.30 12.04 -17.37
CA LEU A 211 6.37 11.41 -16.07
C LEU A 211 5.23 11.95 -15.20
N THR A 212 4.45 11.07 -14.60
CA THR A 212 3.36 11.42 -13.69
C THR A 212 3.30 10.50 -12.48
N LYS A 213 2.42 10.84 -11.55
CA LYS A 213 2.07 9.95 -10.43
C LYS A 213 1.54 8.58 -10.87
N HIS A 214 1.08 8.40 -12.12
CA HIS A 214 0.61 7.09 -12.58
C HIS A 214 1.77 6.11 -12.82
N GLU A 215 2.93 6.59 -13.26
CA GLU A 215 4.13 5.76 -13.41
C GLU A 215 4.71 5.39 -12.05
N LEU A 216 4.71 6.34 -11.10
CA LEU A 216 5.08 6.09 -9.70
C LEU A 216 4.15 5.06 -9.05
N GLY A 217 2.85 5.35 -8.99
CA GLY A 217 1.86 4.47 -8.34
C GLY A 217 1.68 3.13 -9.05
N GLY A 218 2.00 3.04 -10.34
CA GLY A 218 2.04 1.76 -11.05
C GLY A 218 3.28 0.92 -10.70
N SER A 219 4.45 1.55 -10.63
CA SER A 219 5.73 0.86 -10.41
C SER A 219 5.86 0.35 -8.98
N ILE A 220 5.32 1.09 -8.01
CA ILE A 220 5.45 0.76 -6.60
C ILE A 220 4.84 -0.60 -6.22
N HIS A 221 3.73 -0.98 -6.85
CA HIS A 221 3.07 -2.26 -6.61
C HIS A 221 3.99 -3.45 -6.93
N TYR A 222 5.01 -3.24 -7.77
CA TYR A 222 6.09 -4.19 -7.99
C TYR A 222 7.22 -3.98 -6.99
N TYR A 223 7.67 -2.75 -6.75
CA TYR A 223 8.79 -2.46 -5.84
C TYR A 223 8.57 -2.96 -4.40
N TRP A 224 7.34 -2.97 -3.90
CA TRP A 224 7.03 -3.60 -2.61
C TRP A 224 7.39 -5.09 -2.58
N ILE A 225 7.19 -5.78 -3.70
CA ILE A 225 7.54 -7.19 -3.86
C ILE A 225 9.05 -7.35 -4.04
N TYR A 226 9.71 -6.44 -4.76
CA TYR A 226 11.17 -6.42 -4.87
C TYR A 226 11.80 -6.38 -3.48
N GLU A 227 11.44 -5.39 -2.67
CA GLU A 227 11.97 -5.22 -1.30
C GLU A 227 11.62 -6.41 -0.41
N PHE A 228 10.38 -6.90 -0.44
CA PHE A 228 9.97 -8.05 0.36
C PHE A 228 10.74 -9.33 0.00
N MET A 229 11.01 -9.53 -1.29
CA MET A 229 11.79 -10.69 -1.80
C MET A 229 13.30 -10.42 -1.80
N ASN A 230 13.76 -9.31 -1.23
CA ASN A 230 15.17 -8.90 -1.19
C ASN A 230 15.83 -8.85 -2.59
N ARG A 231 15.07 -8.44 -3.61
CA ARG A 231 15.52 -8.16 -4.97
C ARG A 231 15.83 -6.66 -5.09
N PRO A 232 17.05 -6.26 -5.54
CA PRO A 232 17.36 -4.85 -5.75
C PRO A 232 16.43 -4.19 -6.77
N ILE A 233 16.01 -2.96 -6.51
CA ILE A 233 15.16 -2.18 -7.41
C ILE A 233 16.03 -1.72 -8.59
N PRO A 234 15.59 -1.89 -9.86
CA PRO A 234 16.38 -1.47 -11.01
C PRO A 234 16.50 0.06 -11.09
N TYR A 235 17.68 0.55 -11.46
CA TYR A 235 18.00 1.98 -11.66
C TYR A 235 17.57 2.88 -10.48
N PRO A 236 18.00 2.59 -9.25
CA PRO A 236 17.50 3.28 -8.05
C PRO A 236 17.77 4.80 -8.07
N GLU A 237 18.85 5.26 -8.70
CA GLU A 237 19.13 6.69 -8.87
C GLU A 237 18.03 7.39 -9.68
N LYS A 238 17.50 6.72 -10.71
CA LYS A 238 16.46 7.25 -11.57
C LYS A 238 15.08 7.18 -10.96
N VAL A 239 14.82 6.16 -10.14
CA VAL A 239 13.64 6.11 -9.30
C VAL A 239 13.62 7.32 -8.35
N ILE A 240 14.76 7.63 -7.70
CA ILE A 240 14.90 8.81 -6.84
C ILE A 240 14.67 10.11 -7.62
N ASP A 241 15.38 10.32 -8.72
CA ASP A 241 15.29 11.54 -9.52
C ASP A 241 13.84 11.80 -9.98
N SER A 242 13.20 10.77 -10.55
CA SER A 242 11.81 10.84 -11.04
C SER A 242 10.82 11.10 -9.91
N THR A 243 11.01 10.46 -8.76
CA THR A 243 10.10 10.62 -7.62
C THR A 243 10.22 12.02 -7.02
N LEU A 244 11.43 12.55 -6.84
CA LEU A 244 11.63 13.92 -6.36
C LEU A 244 11.00 14.97 -7.29
N GLN A 245 11.06 14.75 -8.60
CA GLN A 245 10.45 15.65 -9.59
C GLN A 245 8.93 15.78 -9.45
N LEU A 246 8.27 14.75 -8.92
CA LEU A 246 6.80 14.70 -8.82
C LEU A 246 6.26 15.36 -7.54
N GLN A 247 7.11 15.74 -6.58
CA GLN A 247 6.66 16.35 -5.34
C GLN A 247 6.11 17.77 -5.58
N ASN A 248 4.92 18.05 -5.05
CA ASN A 248 4.26 19.34 -5.18
C ASN A 248 4.77 20.37 -4.14
N ASN A 249 4.21 21.58 -4.19
CA ASN A 249 4.60 22.67 -3.29
C ASN A 249 4.23 22.45 -1.81
N LEU A 250 3.25 21.58 -1.52
CA LEU A 250 2.88 21.18 -0.16
C LEU A 250 3.79 20.07 0.40
N GLY A 251 4.63 19.45 -0.44
CA GLY A 251 5.42 18.29 -0.04
C GLY A 251 4.74 16.94 -0.28
N LEU A 252 3.60 16.93 -0.98
CA LEU A 252 2.84 15.72 -1.32
C LEU A 252 3.06 15.32 -2.80
N TRP A 253 2.67 14.11 -3.18
CA TRP A 253 2.76 13.58 -4.55
C TRP A 253 1.43 13.57 -5.30
N ASP A 254 0.40 14.19 -4.71
CA ASP A 254 -0.85 14.46 -5.40
C ASP A 254 -1.45 15.81 -4.98
N ASN A 255 -2.59 15.82 -4.29
CA ASN A 255 -3.31 17.03 -3.93
C ASN A 255 -2.95 17.46 -2.50
N ASN A 256 -3.94 17.76 -1.67
CA ASN A 256 -3.80 18.40 -0.36
C ASN A 256 -4.14 17.47 0.81
N VAL A 257 -4.27 16.16 0.57
CA VAL A 257 -4.54 15.17 1.62
C VAL A 257 -3.62 13.99 1.34
N SER A 258 -2.82 13.59 2.32
CA SER A 258 -1.90 12.47 2.12
C SER A 258 -2.63 11.12 2.08
N TYR A 259 -2.22 10.24 1.16
CA TYR A 259 -2.71 8.86 1.01
C TYR A 259 -1.66 7.98 0.32
N CYS A 260 -2.07 6.82 -0.22
CA CYS A 260 -1.17 5.78 -0.76
C CYS A 260 -0.07 6.32 -1.70
N ILE A 261 -0.34 7.30 -2.56
CA ILE A 261 0.69 7.83 -3.47
C ILE A 261 1.87 8.51 -2.76
N ASP A 262 1.65 9.07 -1.57
CA ASP A 262 2.75 9.64 -0.79
C ASP A 262 3.57 8.53 -0.14
N LEU A 263 2.93 7.43 0.30
CA LEU A 263 3.66 6.23 0.69
C LEU A 263 4.47 5.69 -0.49
N ASP A 264 3.87 5.63 -1.68
CA ASP A 264 4.55 5.13 -2.88
C ASP A 264 5.81 5.93 -3.18
N ALA A 265 5.73 7.25 -3.05
CA ALA A 265 6.86 8.15 -3.22
C ALA A 265 7.92 7.98 -2.13
N ILE A 266 7.51 8.07 -0.86
CA ILE A 266 8.42 7.99 0.27
C ILE A 266 9.13 6.64 0.29
N PHE A 267 8.42 5.54 0.08
CA PHE A 267 9.01 4.21 -0.04
C PHE A 267 10.03 4.16 -1.19
N SER A 268 9.67 4.67 -2.38
CA SER A 268 10.58 4.72 -3.53
C SER A 268 11.86 5.49 -3.20
N LEU A 269 11.75 6.65 -2.57
CA LEU A 269 12.90 7.47 -2.19
C LEU A 269 13.81 6.73 -1.19
N LEU A 270 13.24 6.24 -0.09
CA LEU A 270 14.01 5.73 1.04
C LEU A 270 14.60 4.36 0.78
N ARG A 271 13.88 3.47 0.09
CA ARG A 271 14.39 2.15 -0.27
C ARG A 271 15.45 2.21 -1.35
N CYS A 272 15.25 3.01 -2.39
CA CYS A 272 16.27 3.22 -3.41
C CYS A 272 17.51 3.92 -2.83
N GLN A 273 17.32 4.87 -1.91
CA GLN A 273 18.44 5.51 -1.21
C GLN A 273 19.24 4.49 -0.39
N ASN A 274 18.57 3.56 0.29
CA ASN A 274 19.23 2.51 1.08
C ASN A 274 20.03 1.52 0.21
N GLN A 275 19.68 1.36 -1.07
CA GLN A 275 20.47 0.58 -2.04
C GLN A 275 21.72 1.34 -2.53
N LEU A 276 21.83 2.64 -2.23
CA LEU A 276 22.85 3.54 -2.77
C LEU A 276 23.72 4.15 -1.67
N ASN A 277 24.95 4.49 -2.03
CA ASN A 277 25.90 5.13 -1.11
C ASN A 277 25.69 6.65 -1.04
N GLY A 278 24.53 7.08 -0.54
CA GLY A 278 24.26 8.49 -0.20
C GLY A 278 23.78 9.38 -1.35
N TYR A 279 23.30 8.79 -2.45
CA TYR A 279 22.81 9.53 -3.61
C TYR A 279 21.63 10.45 -3.23
N ARG A 280 21.75 11.75 -3.53
CA ARG A 280 20.74 12.79 -3.28
C ARG A 280 20.25 12.90 -1.82
N ASN A 281 21.03 12.46 -0.83
CA ASN A 281 20.61 12.42 0.58
C ASN A 281 19.92 13.69 1.09
N LYS A 282 20.52 14.86 0.82
CA LYS A 282 19.96 16.14 1.28
C LYS A 282 18.62 16.47 0.63
N ASP A 283 18.44 16.12 -0.64
CA ASP A 283 17.20 16.40 -1.36
C ASP A 283 16.08 15.47 -0.87
N ILE A 284 16.41 14.22 -0.57
CA ILE A 284 15.48 13.26 0.03
C ILE A 284 15.08 13.70 1.43
N GLU A 285 16.03 14.08 2.29
CA GLU A 285 15.73 14.59 3.63
C GLU A 285 14.84 15.84 3.56
N ASN A 286 15.12 16.77 2.65
CA ASN A 286 14.30 17.95 2.43
C ASN A 286 12.88 17.59 1.96
N ALA A 287 12.74 16.64 1.04
CA ALA A 287 11.44 16.17 0.55
C ALA A 287 10.63 15.53 1.69
N VAL A 288 11.27 14.71 2.51
CA VAL A 288 10.68 14.08 3.71
C VAL A 288 10.22 15.13 4.72
N ARG A 289 11.06 16.11 5.05
CA ARG A 289 10.70 17.19 5.99
C ARG A 289 9.53 18.00 5.48
N LYS A 290 9.53 18.36 4.19
CA LYS A 290 8.43 19.08 3.56
C LYS A 290 7.11 18.30 3.63
N TYR A 291 7.15 16.98 3.45
CA TYR A 291 6.00 16.10 3.62
C TYR A 291 5.48 16.12 5.07
N LEU A 292 6.37 16.00 6.06
CA LEU A 292 6.02 16.00 7.48
C LEU A 292 5.49 17.35 7.97
N ASP A 293 6.11 18.45 7.53
CA ASP A 293 5.70 19.83 7.86
C ASP A 293 4.25 20.11 7.48
N TYR A 294 3.76 19.50 6.41
CA TYR A 294 2.35 19.59 6.02
C TYR A 294 1.48 18.55 6.71
N THR A 295 1.93 17.29 6.73
CA THR A 295 1.09 16.14 7.08
C THR A 295 0.87 16.01 8.59
N ILE A 296 1.90 16.22 9.40
CA ILE A 296 1.79 16.04 10.86
C ILE A 296 0.83 17.05 11.48
N PRO A 297 0.90 18.37 11.19
CA PRO A 297 -0.10 19.31 11.65
C PRO A 297 -1.51 18.97 11.17
N SER A 298 -1.64 18.51 9.92
CA SER A 298 -2.93 18.12 9.34
C SER A 298 -3.56 16.91 10.05
N LEU A 299 -2.75 15.93 10.50
CA LEU A 299 -3.25 14.79 11.27
C LEU A 299 -3.61 15.14 12.71
N ASN A 300 -2.87 16.09 13.31
CA ASN A 300 -3.13 16.56 14.67
C ASN A 300 -4.30 17.55 14.75
N ASP A 301 -4.73 18.13 13.62
CA ASP A 301 -5.97 18.88 13.51
C ASP A 301 -7.17 17.92 13.43
N ASN A 302 -7.97 17.88 14.49
CA ASN A 302 -9.15 17.01 14.58
C ASN A 302 -10.19 17.30 13.49
N ASP A 303 -10.42 18.57 13.15
CA ASP A 303 -11.38 18.93 12.10
C ASP A 303 -10.87 18.47 10.74
N PHE A 304 -9.57 18.60 10.49
CA PHE A 304 -8.94 18.09 9.28
C PHE A 304 -9.04 16.57 9.20
N LEU A 305 -8.61 15.86 10.26
CA LEU A 305 -8.61 14.40 10.34
C LEU A 305 -10.00 13.85 9.99
N PHE A 306 -11.02 14.32 10.70
CA PHE A 306 -12.36 13.85 10.46
C PHE A 306 -12.86 14.34 9.08
N LYS A 307 -12.65 15.58 8.66
CA LYS A 307 -13.21 16.05 7.38
C LYS A 307 -12.60 15.34 6.16
N TYR A 308 -11.29 15.18 6.11
CA TYR A 308 -10.56 14.77 4.90
C TYR A 308 -10.24 13.27 4.84
N TYR A 309 -10.04 12.62 5.98
CA TYR A 309 -9.94 11.16 6.07
C TYR A 309 -11.32 10.52 6.27
N SER A 310 -12.24 10.81 5.35
CA SER A 310 -13.60 10.24 5.31
C SER A 310 -13.68 8.87 4.62
N SER A 311 -12.56 8.38 4.10
CA SER A 311 -12.37 7.04 3.55
C SER A 311 -11.28 6.34 4.34
N THR A 312 -11.53 5.11 4.79
CA THR A 312 -10.59 4.34 5.62
C THR A 312 -9.23 4.18 4.93
N HIS A 313 -9.28 3.89 3.64
CA HIS A 313 -8.11 3.61 2.81
C HIS A 313 -7.11 4.76 2.66
N LYS A 314 -7.57 6.02 2.82
CA LYS A 314 -6.66 7.18 2.73
C LYS A 314 -5.70 7.24 3.92
N LEU A 315 -6.20 6.93 5.11
CA LEU A 315 -5.39 7.01 6.33
C LEU A 315 -4.30 5.93 6.31
N THR A 316 -4.61 4.75 5.78
CA THR A 316 -3.68 3.62 5.66
C THR A 316 -2.39 4.03 4.94
N GLY A 317 -2.51 4.66 3.77
CA GLY A 317 -1.36 5.14 3.01
C GLY A 317 -0.58 6.25 3.72
N CYS A 318 -1.29 7.21 4.35
CA CYS A 318 -0.66 8.28 5.11
C CYS A 318 0.17 7.74 6.29
N LEU A 319 -0.40 6.84 7.10
CA LEU A 319 0.32 6.24 8.22
C LEU A 319 1.47 5.35 7.75
N GLY A 320 1.30 4.63 6.65
CA GLY A 320 2.38 3.85 6.04
C GLY A 320 3.57 4.72 5.63
N ALA A 321 3.32 5.91 5.05
CA ALA A 321 4.37 6.85 4.66
C ALA A 321 5.12 7.37 5.90
N ILE A 322 4.41 7.74 6.96
CA ILE A 322 5.03 8.20 8.21
C ILE A 322 5.82 7.05 8.87
N ALA A 323 5.31 5.82 8.85
CA ALA A 323 6.00 4.65 9.38
C ALA A 323 7.29 4.34 8.61
N GLU A 324 7.28 4.55 7.29
CA GLU A 324 8.50 4.44 6.48
C GLU A 324 9.52 5.50 6.88
N ILE A 325 9.10 6.74 7.11
CA ILE A 325 10.00 7.80 7.54
C ILE A 325 10.52 7.53 8.96
N ASP A 326 9.68 7.09 9.89
CA ASP A 326 10.06 6.74 11.27
C ASP A 326 11.14 5.66 11.29
N LYS A 327 11.09 4.71 10.35
CA LYS A 327 12.10 3.67 10.19
C LYS A 327 13.47 4.22 9.78
N PHE A 328 13.54 5.15 8.82
CA PHE A 328 14.79 5.62 8.23
C PHE A 328 15.34 6.91 8.86
N PHE A 329 14.47 7.72 9.45
CA PHE A 329 14.78 8.99 10.11
C PHE A 329 14.09 9.09 11.48
N PRO A 330 14.33 8.14 12.40
CA PRO A 330 13.68 8.13 13.73
C PRO A 330 14.02 9.38 14.56
N GLU A 331 15.13 10.05 14.28
CA GLU A 331 15.54 11.27 14.96
C GLU A 331 14.63 12.47 14.67
N LEU A 332 13.86 12.43 13.57
CA LEU A 332 12.87 13.46 13.24
C LEU A 332 11.67 13.43 14.18
N PHE A 333 11.40 12.28 14.81
CA PHE A 333 10.24 12.10 15.65
C PHE A 333 10.57 12.13 17.14
N ASP A 334 9.56 12.52 17.91
CA ASP A 334 9.60 12.35 19.35
C ASP A 334 9.39 10.88 19.72
N SER A 335 9.84 10.52 20.92
CA SER A 335 9.74 9.17 21.49
C SER A 335 8.31 8.63 21.61
N SER A 336 7.28 9.50 21.50
CA SER A 336 5.86 9.11 21.45
C SER A 336 5.45 8.49 20.11
N VAL A 337 6.19 8.74 19.03
CA VAL A 337 5.96 8.14 17.71
C VAL A 337 6.81 6.88 17.59
N LYS A 338 6.15 5.72 17.47
CA LYS A 338 6.80 4.43 17.25
C LYS A 338 5.93 3.57 16.35
N LEU A 339 5.97 3.82 15.06
CA LEU A 339 5.12 3.12 14.11
C LEU A 339 5.75 1.77 13.69
N ILE A 340 4.97 0.92 13.02
CA ILE A 340 5.45 -0.30 12.36
C ILE A 340 5.24 -0.13 10.86
N GLN A 341 6.29 -0.35 10.09
CA GLN A 341 6.15 -0.49 8.65
C GLN A 341 5.55 -1.85 8.29
N SER A 342 4.28 -1.87 7.92
CA SER A 342 3.57 -3.11 7.56
C SER A 342 4.11 -3.76 6.28
N LEU A 343 4.69 -2.97 5.35
CA LEU A 343 5.28 -3.49 4.10
C LEU A 343 6.53 -4.35 4.33
N ASP A 344 7.20 -4.25 5.49
CA ASP A 344 8.30 -5.15 5.84
C ASP A 344 7.82 -6.55 6.26
N ILE A 345 6.52 -6.69 6.57
CA ILE A 345 5.91 -7.96 7.02
C ILE A 345 5.20 -8.66 5.86
N THR A 346 4.59 -7.88 4.97
CA THR A 346 3.80 -8.38 3.86
C THR A 346 3.65 -7.31 2.80
N PRO A 347 3.88 -7.59 1.50
CA PRO A 347 3.58 -6.65 0.44
C PRO A 347 2.07 -6.63 0.26
N TRP A 348 1.46 -5.46 0.44
CA TRP A 348 0.03 -5.24 0.22
C TRP A 348 -0.15 -4.20 -0.87
N ILE A 349 -1.24 -4.30 -1.63
CA ILE A 349 -1.54 -3.43 -2.77
C ILE A 349 -2.91 -2.79 -2.63
#